data_AF-A0A963ANB1-F1
#
_entry.id   AF-A0A963ANB1-F1
#
_cell.length_a   1.000
_cell.length_b   1.000
_cell.length_c   1.000
_cell.angle_alpha   90.00
_cell.angle_beta   90.00
_cell.angle_gamma   90.00
#
_symmetry.space_group_name_H-M   'P 1'
#
loop_
_entity.id
_entity.type
_entity.pdbx_description
1 polymer ?
#
loop_
_entity_poly.entity_id
_entity_poly.type
_entity_poly.pdbx_seq_one_letter_code
_entity_poly.pdbx_strand_id
1 'polypeptide(L)'
;ATVMLLWISGFRVVQEGAGFLVEGRSWIVVELCSGNLYLAVIITAGILFSYLMAKGWRRLLFMGCTLIIPLLSNVIRTYLIVVTVQLDVPQLGSLREHEIFAEFGFWLVVAGLFLLGFLFRDPPQNNGESAPLSDTPVQMQAGAFIAAGLTALSAVLLWPGIAYAIERMQPEYSPLPRSALLAVDGAGGWRGLIDLTDNSPASSGIPVAAKFHRLYGREQRLVFLYLCRYRQLNHCAAEMQQLQQVMTPDGSVPQTSRPTHRRITLGERSLGVIQNQWHGRRGLVLSWTWYRYAGQSDAKRPLAQLWGFWSGLTQRGQDAMAIVLSTDQVENQAAGEQALLSFAESMLPKIEVVLQQSALD
;
A
#
# COMPACT_ATOMS: atom_id res chain seq x y z
N ALA A 1 -3.83 -5.01 -11.29
CA ALA A 1 -3.47 -5.07 -12.72
C ALA A 1 -2.20 -5.88 -12.94
N THR A 2 -1.06 -5.52 -12.35
CA THR A 2 0.21 -6.27 -12.52
C THR A 2 0.12 -7.75 -12.13
N VAL A 3 -0.48 -8.05 -10.96
CA VAL A 3 -0.74 -9.44 -10.52
C VAL A 3 -1.55 -10.23 -11.54
N MET A 4 -2.53 -9.59 -12.20
CA MET A 4 -3.34 -10.23 -13.23
C MET A 4 -2.52 -10.53 -14.50
N LEU A 5 -1.64 -9.62 -14.93
CA LEU A 5 -0.74 -9.87 -16.06
C LEU A 5 0.20 -11.03 -15.77
N LEU A 6 0.79 -11.09 -14.57
CA LEU A 6 1.65 -12.20 -14.16
C LEU A 6 0.89 -13.53 -14.18
N TRP A 7 -0.35 -13.55 -13.70
CA TRP A 7 -1.25 -14.71 -13.79
C TRP A 7 -1.48 -15.16 -15.23
N ILE A 8 -1.78 -14.22 -16.14
CA ILE A 8 -2.01 -14.52 -17.56
C ILE A 8 -0.74 -15.04 -18.24
N SER A 9 0.43 -14.53 -17.83
CA SER A 9 1.74 -14.98 -18.31
C SER A 9 2.16 -16.36 -17.76
N GLY A 10 1.36 -16.98 -16.89
CA GLY A 10 1.61 -18.31 -16.33
C GLY A 10 2.39 -18.32 -15.02
N PHE A 11 2.76 -17.16 -14.47
CA PHE A 11 3.42 -17.08 -13.18
C PHE A 11 2.43 -17.40 -12.05
N ARG A 12 2.90 -18.14 -11.05
CA ARG A 12 2.14 -18.38 -9.82
C ARG A 12 2.26 -17.16 -8.92
N VAL A 13 1.16 -16.40 -8.77
CA VAL A 13 1.15 -15.18 -7.96
C VAL A 13 0.12 -15.23 -6.85
N VAL A 14 0.57 -14.81 -5.68
CA VAL A 14 -0.22 -14.63 -4.46
C VAL A 14 -0.17 -13.16 -4.08
N GLN A 15 -1.30 -12.54 -3.74
CA GLN A 15 -1.32 -11.13 -3.30
C GLN A 15 -1.98 -10.98 -1.93
N GLU A 16 -1.31 -10.27 -1.02
CA GLU A 16 -1.81 -9.92 0.30
C GLU A 16 -1.46 -8.47 0.64
N GLY A 17 -2.48 -7.62 0.83
CA GLY A 17 -2.24 -6.21 1.13
C GLY A 17 -1.51 -5.48 -0.01
N ALA A 18 -0.38 -4.85 0.31
CA ALA A 18 0.56 -4.25 -0.64
C ALA A 18 1.64 -5.24 -1.13
N GLY A 19 1.67 -6.44 -0.56
CA GLY A 19 2.63 -7.48 -0.89
C GLY A 19 2.06 -8.48 -1.88
N PHE A 20 2.96 -9.11 -2.61
CA PHE A 20 2.63 -10.26 -3.42
C PHE A 20 3.85 -11.17 -3.54
N LEU A 21 3.62 -12.46 -3.69
CA LEU A 21 4.65 -13.45 -3.92
C LEU A 21 4.53 -13.99 -5.34
N VAL A 22 5.66 -14.05 -6.04
CA VAL A 22 5.79 -14.60 -7.40
C VAL A 22 6.84 -15.69 -7.35
N GLU A 23 6.45 -16.93 -7.65
CA GLU A 23 7.39 -18.07 -7.77
C GLU A 23 8.40 -18.20 -6.62
N GLY A 24 7.94 -17.96 -5.39
CA GLY A 24 8.76 -18.12 -4.18
C GLY A 24 9.53 -16.87 -3.77
N ARG A 25 9.45 -15.78 -4.54
CA ARG A 25 10.02 -14.46 -4.20
C ARG A 25 8.93 -13.53 -3.67
N SER A 26 9.09 -13.00 -2.47
CA SER A 26 8.21 -11.95 -1.90
C SER A 26 8.54 -10.58 -2.48
N TRP A 27 7.49 -9.82 -2.75
CA TRP A 27 7.53 -8.43 -3.16
C TRP A 27 6.63 -7.61 -2.26
N ILE A 28 7.06 -6.40 -1.94
CA ILE A 28 6.22 -5.39 -1.29
C ILE A 28 6.29 -4.14 -2.16
N VAL A 29 5.11 -3.62 -2.54
CA VAL A 29 5.05 -2.39 -3.35
C VAL A 29 5.39 -1.20 -2.46
N VAL A 30 6.59 -0.65 -2.63
CA VAL A 30 7.02 0.60 -2.00
C VAL A 30 6.37 1.82 -2.66
N GLU A 31 6.34 2.95 -1.94
CA GLU A 31 5.66 4.18 -2.39
C GLU A 31 6.14 4.66 -3.77
N LEU A 32 7.45 4.61 -4.04
CA LEU A 32 8.04 5.01 -5.33
C LEU A 32 7.61 4.12 -6.51
N CYS A 33 7.20 2.88 -6.23
CA CYS A 33 6.77 1.92 -7.25
C CYS A 33 5.23 1.89 -7.43
N SER A 34 4.47 2.50 -6.51
CA SER A 34 2.99 2.53 -6.59
C SER A 34 2.47 3.31 -7.82
N GLY A 35 3.24 4.28 -8.31
CA GLY A 35 2.87 5.10 -9.47
C GLY A 35 2.00 6.30 -9.14
N ASN A 36 1.59 6.50 -7.89
CA ASN A 36 0.64 7.55 -7.51
C ASN A 36 1.18 8.96 -7.80
N LEU A 37 2.44 9.23 -7.44
CA LEU A 37 3.09 10.52 -7.69
C LEU A 37 3.27 10.77 -9.20
N TYR A 38 3.74 9.78 -9.94
CA TYR A 38 3.89 9.88 -11.39
C TYR A 38 2.56 10.17 -12.09
N LEU A 39 1.49 9.49 -11.67
CA LEU A 39 0.16 9.69 -12.21
C LEU A 39 -0.35 11.12 -11.93
N ALA A 40 -0.17 11.62 -10.70
CA ALA A 40 -0.58 12.97 -10.33
C ALA A 40 0.15 14.04 -11.16
N VAL A 41 1.46 13.90 -11.36
CA VAL A 41 2.26 14.83 -12.18
C VAL A 41 1.79 14.82 -13.63
N ILE A 42 1.66 13.63 -14.24
CA ILE A 42 1.28 13.52 -15.65
C ILE A 42 -0.15 14.01 -15.89
N ILE A 43 -1.10 13.66 -15.01
CA ILE A 43 -2.48 14.14 -15.13
C ILE A 43 -2.51 15.66 -15.02
N THR A 44 -1.80 16.25 -14.06
CA THR A 44 -1.78 17.70 -13.87
C THR A 44 -1.20 18.42 -15.10
N ALA A 45 -0.04 17.98 -15.58
CA ALA A 45 0.58 18.54 -16.78
C ALA A 45 -0.27 18.30 -18.03
N GLY A 46 -0.88 17.13 -18.15
CA GLY A 46 -1.74 16.73 -19.26
C GLY A 46 -3.03 17.54 -19.32
N ILE A 47 -3.68 17.77 -18.18
CA ILE A 47 -4.84 18.66 -18.06
C ILE A 47 -4.45 20.06 -18.52
N LEU A 48 -3.37 20.64 -17.98
CA LEU A 48 -2.91 21.97 -18.38
C LEU A 48 -2.66 22.04 -19.90
N PHE A 49 -1.92 21.09 -20.46
CA PHE A 49 -1.64 21.03 -21.89
C PHE A 49 -2.92 20.89 -22.73
N SER A 50 -3.89 20.09 -22.27
CA SER A 50 -5.19 19.93 -22.94
C SER A 50 -5.96 21.24 -23.06
N TYR A 51 -5.90 22.09 -22.03
CA TYR A 51 -6.57 23.38 -22.01
C TYR A 51 -5.94 24.37 -22.99
N LEU A 52 -4.63 24.26 -23.21
CA LEU A 52 -3.88 25.12 -24.11
C LEU A 52 -4.06 24.72 -25.59
N MET A 53 -4.13 23.43 -25.89
CA MET A 53 -4.04 22.93 -27.27
C MET A 53 -5.38 22.57 -27.91
N ALA A 54 -6.38 22.19 -27.13
CA ALA A 54 -7.64 21.65 -27.64
C ALA A 54 -8.87 22.28 -26.99
N LYS A 55 -9.98 22.33 -27.74
CA LYS A 55 -11.31 22.75 -27.28
C LYS A 55 -12.33 21.62 -27.41
N GLY A 56 -13.44 21.77 -26.70
CA GLY A 56 -14.59 20.84 -26.79
C GLY A 56 -14.24 19.38 -26.49
N TRP A 57 -14.72 18.46 -27.34
CA TRP A 57 -14.55 17.02 -27.14
C TRP A 57 -13.10 16.53 -27.30
N ARG A 58 -12.28 17.21 -28.12
CA ARG A 58 -10.86 16.86 -28.31
C ARG A 58 -10.06 17.06 -27.03
N ARG A 59 -10.42 18.09 -26.25
CA ARG A 59 -9.86 18.33 -24.91
C ARG A 59 -10.16 17.17 -23.97
N LEU A 60 -11.43 16.75 -23.90
CA LEU A 60 -11.85 15.64 -23.05
C LEU A 60 -11.16 14.32 -23.46
N LEU A 61 -11.00 14.09 -24.76
CA LEU A 61 -10.33 12.90 -25.27
C LEU A 61 -8.85 12.90 -24.89
N PHE A 62 -8.15 14.02 -25.05
CA PHE A 62 -6.75 14.13 -24.63
C PHE A 62 -6.57 14.04 -23.11
N MET A 63 -7.47 14.64 -22.31
CA MET A 63 -7.51 14.42 -20.86
C MET A 63 -7.64 12.94 -20.53
N GLY A 64 -8.52 12.22 -21.22
CA GLY A 64 -8.64 10.76 -21.12
C GLY A 64 -7.32 10.04 -21.43
N CYS A 65 -6.61 10.42 -22.49
CA CYS A 65 -5.29 9.87 -22.81
C CYS A 65 -4.28 10.11 -21.69
N THR A 66 -4.27 11.31 -21.07
CA THR A 66 -3.35 11.65 -19.97
C THR A 66 -3.64 10.90 -18.68
N LEU A 67 -4.82 10.26 -18.57
CA LEU A 67 -5.16 9.35 -17.47
C LEU A 67 -4.82 7.90 -17.83
N ILE A 68 -5.27 7.43 -19.00
CA ILE A 68 -5.21 6.02 -19.39
C ILE A 68 -3.77 5.60 -19.73
N ILE A 69 -3.04 6.40 -20.51
CA ILE A 69 -1.70 6.02 -20.99
C ILE A 69 -0.71 5.87 -19.81
N PRO A 70 -0.63 6.80 -18.85
CA PRO A 70 0.25 6.63 -17.69
C PRO A 70 -0.16 5.45 -16.81
N LEU A 71 -1.47 5.20 -16.65
CA LEU A 71 -1.96 4.06 -15.89
C LEU A 71 -1.49 2.74 -16.52
N LEU A 72 -1.64 2.59 -17.83
CA LEU A 72 -1.16 1.41 -18.55
C LEU A 72 0.37 1.28 -18.48
N SER A 73 1.09 2.38 -18.66
CA SER A 73 2.55 2.38 -18.56
C SER A 73 3.03 1.95 -17.17
N ASN A 74 2.39 2.41 -16.10
CA ASN A 74 2.75 2.01 -14.73
C ASN A 74 2.54 0.50 -14.51
N VAL A 75 1.49 -0.07 -15.08
CA VAL A 75 1.23 -1.52 -15.05
C VAL A 75 2.34 -2.29 -15.79
N ILE A 76 2.68 -1.85 -17.00
CA ILE A 76 3.75 -2.45 -17.83
C ILE A 76 5.10 -2.35 -17.12
N ARG A 77 5.46 -1.17 -16.60
CA ARG A 77 6.69 -0.92 -15.85
C ARG A 77 6.83 -1.92 -14.70
N THR A 78 5.82 -2.02 -13.85
CA THR A 78 5.87 -2.89 -12.67
C THR A 78 5.94 -4.36 -13.09
N TYR A 79 5.23 -4.76 -14.15
CA TYR A 79 5.28 -6.11 -14.69
C TYR A 79 6.69 -6.47 -15.19
N LEU A 80 7.32 -5.59 -15.99
CA LEU A 80 8.67 -5.80 -16.51
C LEU A 80 9.71 -5.92 -15.39
N ILE A 81 9.61 -5.10 -14.34
CA ILE A 81 10.50 -5.19 -13.16
C ILE A 81 10.39 -6.57 -12.51
N VAL A 82 9.17 -7.06 -12.26
CA VAL A 82 8.97 -8.36 -11.61
C VAL A 82 9.47 -9.52 -12.50
N VAL A 83 9.15 -9.49 -13.79
CA VAL A 83 9.55 -10.55 -14.73
C VAL A 83 11.06 -10.59 -14.94
N THR A 84 11.72 -9.43 -15.06
CA THR A 84 13.18 -9.38 -15.24
C THR A 84 13.93 -9.98 -14.06
N VAL A 85 13.46 -9.72 -12.83
CA VAL A 85 14.00 -10.38 -11.64
C VAL A 85 13.69 -11.87 -11.66
N GLN A 86 12.50 -12.30 -12.07
CA GLN A 86 12.16 -13.72 -12.10
C GLN A 86 12.97 -14.52 -13.13
N LEU A 87 13.36 -13.89 -14.23
CA LEU A 87 14.19 -14.49 -15.27
C LEU A 87 15.70 -14.41 -14.96
N ASP A 88 16.09 -13.94 -13.77
CA ASP A 88 17.47 -13.75 -13.32
C ASP A 88 18.34 -13.03 -14.37
N VAL A 89 17.78 -12.00 -15.03
CA VAL A 89 18.47 -11.24 -16.08
C VAL A 89 19.54 -10.36 -15.41
N PRO A 90 20.85 -10.59 -15.65
CA PRO A 90 21.92 -10.01 -14.84
C PRO A 90 22.15 -8.50 -15.03
N GLN A 91 21.51 -7.88 -16.04
CA GLN A 91 21.71 -6.47 -16.41
C GLN A 91 20.64 -5.50 -15.87
N LEU A 92 19.60 -6.04 -15.22
CA LEU A 92 18.50 -5.25 -14.66
C LEU A 92 18.29 -5.52 -13.17
N GLY A 93 18.98 -6.50 -12.57
CA GLY A 93 18.69 -7.02 -11.24
C GLY A 93 19.23 -6.20 -10.06
N SER A 94 20.01 -5.14 -10.30
CA SER A 94 20.44 -4.26 -9.19
C SER A 94 19.38 -3.19 -8.89
N LEU A 95 19.17 -2.89 -7.60
CA LEU A 95 18.18 -1.90 -7.14
C LEU A 95 18.25 -0.54 -7.86
N ARG A 96 19.46 -0.15 -8.31
CA ARG A 96 19.71 1.12 -9.02
C ARG A 96 19.31 1.07 -10.50
N GLU A 97 19.39 -0.08 -11.14
CA GLU A 97 19.07 -0.24 -12.57
C GLU A 97 17.55 -0.22 -12.83
N HIS A 98 16.75 -0.73 -11.89
CA HIS A 98 15.29 -0.62 -11.97
C HIS A 98 14.78 0.82 -11.82
N GLU A 99 15.45 1.65 -11.04
CA GLU A 99 15.11 3.08 -10.87
C GLU A 99 15.37 3.87 -12.15
N ILE A 100 16.53 3.64 -12.81
CA ILE A 100 16.87 4.29 -14.08
C ILE A 100 15.91 3.84 -15.19
N PHE A 101 15.64 2.53 -15.30
CA PHE A 101 14.70 2.01 -16.29
C PHE A 101 13.29 2.58 -16.08
N ALA A 102 12.86 2.67 -14.83
CA ALA A 102 11.60 3.28 -14.45
C ALA A 102 11.49 4.75 -14.82
N GLU A 103 12.53 5.52 -14.52
CA GLU A 103 12.58 6.96 -14.80
C GLU A 103 12.59 7.23 -16.30
N PHE A 104 13.37 6.46 -17.07
CA PHE A 104 13.36 6.57 -18.52
C PHE A 104 11.98 6.27 -19.11
N GLY A 105 11.33 5.19 -18.66
CA GLY A 105 9.97 4.84 -19.09
C GLY A 105 8.95 5.93 -18.80
N PHE A 106 9.07 6.60 -17.65
CA PHE A 106 8.23 7.76 -17.30
C PHE A 106 8.40 8.91 -18.29
N TRP A 107 9.65 9.33 -18.56
CA TRP A 107 9.91 10.42 -19.50
C TRP A 107 9.49 10.09 -20.92
N LEU A 108 9.60 8.82 -21.33
CA LEU A 108 9.11 8.35 -22.62
C LEU A 108 7.59 8.50 -22.74
N VAL A 109 6.82 8.18 -21.69
CA VAL A 109 5.36 8.39 -21.66
C VAL A 109 5.02 9.87 -21.74
N VAL A 110 5.71 10.71 -20.98
CA VAL A 110 5.50 12.17 -20.99
C VAL A 110 5.75 12.72 -22.38
N ALA A 111 6.90 12.38 -23.00
CA ALA A 111 7.22 12.79 -24.37
C ALA A 111 6.16 12.29 -25.37
N GLY A 112 5.75 11.02 -25.26
CA GLY A 112 4.70 10.44 -26.09
C GLY A 112 3.37 11.17 -25.97
N LEU A 113 2.97 11.58 -24.76
CA LEU A 113 1.76 12.36 -24.53
C LEU A 113 1.84 13.76 -25.13
N PHE A 114 2.98 14.44 -25.02
CA PHE A 114 3.18 15.74 -25.67
C PHE A 114 3.14 15.61 -27.20
N LEU A 115 3.79 14.59 -27.76
CA LEU A 115 3.75 14.29 -29.19
C LEU A 115 2.32 13.99 -29.67
N LEU A 116 1.62 13.12 -28.96
CA LEU A 116 0.22 12.79 -29.22
C LEU A 116 -0.67 14.05 -29.11
N GLY A 117 -0.37 14.93 -28.17
CA GLY A 117 -1.07 16.18 -27.95
C GLY A 117 -1.10 17.11 -29.17
N PHE A 118 -0.08 17.05 -30.04
CA PHE A 118 -0.11 17.79 -31.31
C PHE A 118 -1.21 17.31 -32.27
N LEU A 119 -1.60 16.04 -32.22
CA LEU A 119 -2.70 15.49 -33.03
C LEU A 119 -4.07 16.03 -32.58
N PHE A 120 -4.18 16.41 -31.31
CA PHE A 120 -5.39 16.98 -30.72
C PHE A 120 -5.47 18.49 -30.84
N ARG A 121 -4.41 19.13 -31.35
CA ARG A 121 -4.35 20.57 -31.51
C ARG A 121 -5.46 21.02 -32.45
N ASP A 122 -6.21 22.03 -32.02
CA ASP A 122 -7.18 22.64 -32.93
C ASP A 122 -6.44 23.29 -34.09
N PRO A 123 -6.94 23.11 -35.33
CA PRO A 123 -6.36 23.80 -36.48
C PRO A 123 -6.35 25.30 -36.18
N PRO A 124 -5.30 26.03 -36.62
CA PRO A 124 -5.33 27.48 -36.52
C PRO A 124 -6.67 27.95 -37.09
N GLN A 125 -7.38 28.79 -36.34
CA GLN A 125 -8.63 29.34 -36.84
C GLN A 125 -8.29 30.04 -38.15
N ASN A 126 -8.71 29.43 -39.26
CA ASN A 126 -8.63 30.07 -40.55
C ASN A 126 -9.72 31.14 -40.48
N ASN A 127 -9.37 32.28 -39.88
CA ASN A 127 -10.14 33.51 -40.02
C ASN A 127 -9.98 33.89 -41.49
N GLY A 128 -10.77 33.22 -42.34
CA GLY A 128 -10.75 33.31 -43.79
C GLY A 128 -11.30 34.63 -44.33
N GLU A 129 -11.50 35.61 -43.46
CA GLU A 129 -11.61 37.00 -43.83
C GLU A 129 -10.54 37.74 -43.06
N SER A 130 -9.74 38.51 -43.79
CA SER A 130 -9.01 39.65 -43.28
C SER A 130 -10.01 40.55 -42.56
N ALA A 131 -10.32 40.24 -41.30
CA ALA A 131 -10.92 41.18 -40.40
C ALA A 131 -10.01 42.42 -40.48
N PRO A 132 -10.55 43.63 -40.69
CA PRO A 132 -9.73 44.83 -40.65
C PRO A 132 -8.92 44.75 -39.37
N LEU A 133 -7.60 44.96 -39.47
CA LEU A 133 -6.69 45.05 -38.34
C LEU A 133 -7.30 46.09 -37.40
N SER A 134 -8.10 45.63 -36.47
CA SER A 134 -8.63 46.44 -35.41
C SER A 134 -7.44 46.53 -34.48
N ASP A 135 -6.79 47.69 -34.48
CA ASP A 135 -5.84 48.14 -33.45
C ASP A 135 -6.53 48.28 -32.08
N THR A 136 -7.51 47.43 -31.78
CA THR A 136 -7.82 47.10 -30.41
C THR A 136 -6.60 46.38 -29.86
N PRO A 137 -5.81 47.01 -28.96
CA PRO A 137 -4.74 46.27 -28.31
C PRO A 137 -5.39 45.03 -27.71
N VAL A 138 -4.86 43.85 -28.04
CA VAL A 138 -5.15 42.66 -27.25
C VAL A 138 -4.62 43.01 -25.88
N GLN A 139 -5.51 43.53 -25.02
CA GLN A 139 -5.21 43.87 -23.66
C GLN A 139 -5.10 42.53 -22.96
N MET A 140 -3.94 41.90 -23.15
CA MET A 140 -3.49 40.80 -22.32
C MET A 140 -3.68 41.35 -20.92
N GLN A 141 -4.61 40.76 -20.16
CA GLN A 141 -4.82 41.18 -18.77
C GLN A 141 -3.55 40.77 -18.03
N ALA A 142 -2.51 41.60 -18.13
CA ALA A 142 -1.22 41.39 -17.51
C ALA A 142 -1.44 41.19 -16.02
N GLY A 143 -2.42 41.87 -15.43
CA GLY A 143 -2.90 41.64 -14.07
C GLY A 143 -3.36 40.20 -13.83
N ALA A 144 -4.11 39.57 -14.74
CA ALA A 144 -4.56 38.17 -14.58
C ALA A 144 -3.40 37.18 -14.74
N PHE A 145 -2.47 37.42 -15.68
CA PHE A 145 -1.26 36.59 -15.83
C PHE A 145 -0.30 36.73 -14.65
N ILE A 146 -0.08 37.95 -14.16
CA ILE A 146 0.72 38.25 -12.98
C ILE A 146 0.06 37.62 -11.74
N ALA A 147 -1.26 37.75 -11.58
CA ALA A 147 -2.00 37.13 -10.48
C ALA A 147 -1.91 35.60 -10.54
N ALA A 148 -2.07 34.99 -11.71
CA ALA A 148 -1.91 33.55 -11.89
C ALA A 148 -0.47 33.09 -11.59
N GLY A 149 0.54 33.82 -12.07
CA GLY A 149 1.95 33.55 -11.79
C GLY A 149 2.29 33.68 -10.31
N LEU A 150 1.80 34.72 -9.64
CA LEU A 150 1.95 34.91 -8.19
C LEU A 150 1.22 33.83 -7.40
N THR A 151 0.05 33.37 -7.85
CA THR A 151 -0.71 32.27 -7.21
C THR A 151 0.04 30.94 -7.34
N ALA A 152 0.58 30.64 -8.53
CA ALA A 152 1.39 29.46 -8.73
C ALA A 152 2.69 29.51 -7.90
N LEU A 153 3.36 30.66 -7.90
CA LEU A 153 4.58 30.88 -7.12
C LEU A 153 4.32 30.76 -5.62
N SER A 154 3.24 31.35 -5.11
CA SER A 154 2.87 31.23 -3.71
C SER A 154 2.50 29.79 -3.34
N ALA A 155 1.79 29.04 -4.20
CA ALA A 155 1.57 27.61 -3.97
C ALA A 155 2.89 26.82 -3.86
N VAL A 156 3.87 27.11 -4.73
CA VAL A 156 5.20 26.46 -4.68
C VAL A 156 6.00 26.87 -3.45
N LEU A 157 5.98 28.15 -3.06
CA LEU A 157 6.72 28.66 -1.90
C LEU A 157 6.08 28.27 -0.57
N LEU A 158 4.75 28.10 -0.53
CA LEU A 158 4.02 27.65 0.66
C LEU A 158 4.09 26.13 0.83
N TRP A 159 4.33 25.37 -0.24
CA TRP A 159 4.39 23.90 -0.20
C TRP A 159 5.36 23.35 0.86
N PRO A 160 6.62 23.81 0.99
CA PRO A 160 7.53 23.33 2.02
C PRO A 160 7.01 23.60 3.44
N GLY A 161 6.39 24.75 3.67
CA GLY A 161 5.81 25.10 4.97
C GLY A 161 4.59 24.24 5.31
N ILE A 162 3.73 23.98 4.32
CA ILE A 162 2.59 23.07 4.46
C ILE A 162 3.07 21.63 4.66
N ALA A 163 4.05 21.17 3.88
CA ALA A 163 4.65 19.85 4.00
C ALA A 163 5.28 19.66 5.38
N TYR A 164 6.05 20.64 5.86
CA TYR A 164 6.63 20.65 7.20
C TYR A 164 5.56 20.65 8.30
N ALA A 165 4.50 21.45 8.13
CA ALA A 165 3.38 21.48 9.06
C ALA A 165 2.61 20.15 9.07
N ILE A 166 2.42 19.51 7.92
CA ILE A 166 1.81 18.18 7.79
C ILE A 166 2.71 17.09 8.40
N GLU A 167 4.02 17.17 8.21
CA GLU A 167 5.00 16.27 8.83
C GLU A 167 5.05 16.42 10.35
N ARG A 168 4.90 17.64 10.88
CA ARG A 168 4.80 17.87 12.33
C ARG A 168 3.44 17.56 12.92
N MET A 169 2.36 17.72 12.14
CA MET A 169 1.02 17.32 12.54
C MET A 169 0.79 15.82 12.40
N GLN A 170 1.70 15.09 11.76
CA GLN A 170 1.66 13.63 11.80
C GLN A 170 1.90 13.21 13.25
N PRO A 171 0.95 12.51 13.88
CA PRO A 171 1.17 11.98 15.21
C PRO A 171 2.41 11.10 15.14
N GLU A 172 3.37 11.36 16.01
CA GLU A 172 4.39 10.38 16.35
C GLU A 172 3.61 9.19 16.89
N TYR A 173 3.43 8.16 16.06
CA TYR A 173 2.65 7.00 16.43
C TYR A 173 3.15 6.49 17.77
N SER A 174 2.26 6.37 18.76
CA SER A 174 2.68 5.89 20.07
C SER A 174 3.37 4.53 19.88
N PRO A 175 4.59 4.33 20.43
CA PRO A 175 5.25 3.05 20.32
C PRO A 175 4.34 1.96 20.92
N LEU A 176 4.39 0.76 20.34
CA LEU A 176 3.74 -0.38 20.98
C LEU A 176 4.37 -0.59 22.36
N PRO A 177 3.59 -0.88 23.41
CA PRO A 177 4.11 -1.07 24.76
C PRO A 177 4.83 -2.43 24.86
N ARG A 178 6.01 -2.54 24.24
CA ARG A 178 6.71 -3.81 24.02
C ARG A 178 6.95 -4.57 25.31
N SER A 179 7.34 -3.89 26.38
CA SER A 179 7.52 -4.49 27.71
C SER A 179 6.22 -5.09 28.26
N ALA A 180 5.11 -4.36 28.16
CA ALA A 180 3.80 -4.85 28.60
C ALA A 180 3.28 -6.00 27.72
N LEU A 181 3.54 -5.97 26.41
CA LEU A 181 3.21 -7.07 25.50
C LEU A 181 4.06 -8.32 25.76
N LEU A 182 5.33 -8.16 26.09
CA LEU A 182 6.20 -9.26 26.52
C LEU A 182 5.75 -9.85 27.87
N ALA A 183 5.22 -9.01 28.76
CA ALA A 183 4.66 -9.46 30.05
C ALA A 183 3.38 -10.30 29.88
N VAL A 184 2.71 -10.25 28.72
CA VAL A 184 1.65 -11.21 28.38
C VAL A 184 2.30 -12.54 27.98
N ASP A 185 2.84 -13.24 28.98
CA ASP A 185 3.65 -14.43 28.76
C ASP A 185 2.79 -15.69 28.50
N GLY A 186 1.50 -15.66 28.84
CA GLY A 186 0.59 -16.76 28.54
C GLY A 186 -0.82 -16.66 29.12
N ALA A 187 -1.74 -17.40 28.51
CA ALA A 187 -3.13 -17.58 28.95
C ALA A 187 -3.73 -18.83 28.30
N GLY A 188 -4.63 -19.54 29.01
CA GLY A 188 -5.35 -20.68 28.44
C GLY A 188 -4.43 -21.80 27.88
N GLY A 189 -3.27 -22.01 28.50
CA GLY A 189 -2.26 -22.99 28.06
C GLY A 189 -1.30 -22.50 26.98
N TRP A 190 -1.53 -21.33 26.39
CA TRP A 190 -0.58 -20.68 25.50
C TRP A 190 0.56 -20.04 26.28
N ARG A 191 1.79 -20.19 25.78
CA ARG A 191 2.99 -19.56 26.34
C ARG A 191 3.81 -18.90 25.25
N GLY A 192 4.32 -17.70 25.52
CA GLY A 192 5.21 -17.00 24.60
C GLY A 192 6.57 -17.68 24.56
N LEU A 193 6.98 -18.14 23.38
CA LEU A 193 8.22 -18.89 23.18
C LEU A 193 9.37 -17.98 22.77
N ILE A 194 9.19 -17.22 21.68
CA ILE A 194 10.27 -16.45 21.03
C ILE A 194 9.75 -15.07 20.63
N ASP A 195 10.45 -14.01 21.05
CA ASP A 195 10.29 -12.65 20.51
C ASP A 195 11.09 -12.54 19.20
N LEU A 196 10.37 -12.21 18.13
CA LEU A 196 10.90 -12.10 16.77
C LEU A 196 10.89 -10.64 16.29
N THR A 197 10.57 -9.69 17.16
CA THR A 197 10.35 -8.28 16.79
C THR A 197 11.58 -7.68 16.10
N ASP A 198 12.77 -7.92 16.64
CA ASP A 198 14.03 -7.36 16.11
C ASP A 198 14.61 -8.18 14.95
N ASN A 199 14.30 -9.48 14.88
CA ASN A 199 14.75 -10.38 13.82
C ASN A 199 13.81 -10.40 12.59
N SER A 200 12.77 -9.57 12.63
CA SER A 200 11.86 -9.40 11.52
C SER A 200 12.54 -8.57 10.42
N PRO A 201 12.58 -8.99 9.12
CA PRO A 201 13.24 -8.24 8.06
C PRO A 201 12.90 -6.76 8.20
N ALA A 202 13.93 -5.91 8.24
CA ALA A 202 13.69 -4.48 8.15
C ALA A 202 12.92 -4.28 6.84
N SER A 203 11.72 -3.71 6.92
CA SER A 203 11.00 -3.23 5.74
C SER A 203 11.85 -2.10 5.15
N SER A 204 12.83 -2.46 4.32
CA SER A 204 13.85 -1.55 3.80
C SER A 204 13.16 -0.36 3.14
N GLY A 205 13.31 0.82 3.73
CA GLY A 205 12.77 2.07 3.22
C GLY A 205 11.29 2.36 3.52
N ILE A 206 10.59 1.55 4.31
CA ILE A 206 9.21 1.85 4.77
C ILE A 206 9.27 2.30 6.22
N PRO A 207 8.80 3.52 6.56
CA PRO A 207 8.76 3.97 7.94
C PRO A 207 7.77 3.10 8.74
N VAL A 208 8.32 2.21 9.56
CA VAL A 208 7.58 1.43 10.55
C VAL A 208 7.35 2.32 11.75
N ALA A 209 6.09 2.53 12.11
CA ALA A 209 5.74 3.30 13.30
C ALA A 209 5.95 2.49 14.58
N ALA A 210 5.47 1.24 14.58
CA ALA A 210 5.76 0.27 15.63
C ALA A 210 5.41 -1.15 15.17
N LYS A 211 6.19 -2.14 15.58
CA LYS A 211 5.88 -3.57 15.38
C LYS A 211 6.16 -4.40 16.61
N PHE A 212 5.42 -5.50 16.75
CA PHE A 212 5.65 -6.54 17.75
C PHE A 212 5.34 -7.90 17.13
N HIS A 213 6.27 -8.83 17.26
CA HIS A 213 6.16 -10.16 16.68
C HIS A 213 6.58 -11.21 17.71
N ARG A 214 5.68 -12.13 18.06
CA ARG A 214 5.98 -13.19 19.01
C ARG A 214 5.36 -14.51 18.60
N LEU A 215 6.11 -15.59 18.78
CA LEU A 215 5.62 -16.96 18.63
C LEU A 215 5.08 -17.46 19.97
N TYR A 216 3.88 -18.03 19.95
CA TYR A 216 3.25 -18.69 21.09
C TYR A 216 3.07 -20.18 20.82
N GLY A 217 3.22 -20.99 21.87
CA GLY A 217 3.01 -22.43 21.80
C GLY A 217 1.99 -22.92 22.82
N ARG A 218 1.22 -23.94 22.43
CA ARG A 218 0.37 -24.73 23.30
C ARG A 218 0.36 -26.17 22.81
N GLU A 219 0.86 -27.09 23.64
CA GLU A 219 1.02 -28.51 23.27
C GLU A 219 1.86 -28.65 21.98
N GLN A 220 1.30 -29.18 20.89
CA GLN A 220 1.96 -29.28 19.58
C GLN A 220 1.53 -28.17 18.60
N ARG A 221 0.80 -27.14 19.04
CA ARG A 221 0.31 -26.06 18.19
C ARG A 221 1.14 -24.80 18.40
N LEU A 222 1.45 -24.13 17.29
CA LEU A 222 2.17 -22.86 17.30
C LEU A 222 1.33 -21.77 16.62
N VAL A 223 1.33 -20.57 17.21
CA VAL A 223 0.66 -19.39 16.66
C VAL A 223 1.59 -18.20 16.71
N PHE A 224 1.79 -17.57 15.55
CA PHE A 224 2.47 -16.31 15.38
C PHE A 224 1.49 -15.15 15.61
N LEU A 225 1.85 -14.24 16.50
CA LEU A 225 1.17 -12.96 16.69
C LEU A 225 2.03 -11.86 16.10
N TYR A 226 1.47 -11.12 15.16
CA TYR A 226 2.08 -9.92 14.60
C TYR A 226 1.17 -8.72 14.79
N LEU A 227 1.69 -7.70 15.46
CA LEU A 227 1.04 -6.41 15.67
C LEU A 227 1.87 -5.36 14.94
N CYS A 228 1.20 -4.52 14.17
CA CYS A 228 1.89 -3.47 13.43
C CYS A 228 1.04 -2.21 13.31
N ARG A 229 1.73 -1.08 13.47
CA ARG A 229 1.27 0.25 13.11
C ARG A 229 2.10 0.71 11.92
N TYR A 230 1.42 1.00 10.82
CA TYR A 230 2.04 1.53 9.61
C TYR A 230 1.27 2.75 9.16
N ARG A 231 2.00 3.71 8.56
CA ARG A 231 1.41 4.87 7.89
C ARG A 231 0.40 4.46 6.82
N GLN A 232 0.64 3.33 6.17
CA GLN A 232 -0.33 2.66 5.33
C GLN A 232 -0.50 1.20 5.77
N LEU A 233 -1.69 0.86 6.28
CA LEU A 233 -2.02 -0.45 6.84
C LEU A 233 -1.92 -1.63 5.84
N ASN A 234 -1.73 -1.34 4.56
CA ASN A 234 -1.52 -2.32 3.49
C ASN A 234 -0.18 -3.07 3.59
N HIS A 235 0.81 -2.52 4.31
CA HIS A 235 2.14 -3.12 4.45
C HIS A 235 2.21 -4.18 5.56
N CYS A 236 1.34 -4.08 6.57
CA CYS A 236 1.28 -5.01 7.70
C CYS A 236 1.16 -6.49 7.30
N ALA A 237 0.13 -6.80 6.51
CA ALA A 237 -0.14 -8.17 6.06
C ALA A 237 0.94 -8.66 5.07
N ALA A 238 1.50 -7.75 4.27
CA ALA A 238 2.59 -8.02 3.34
C ALA A 238 3.89 -8.42 4.06
N GLU A 239 4.25 -7.69 5.11
CA GLU A 239 5.44 -7.99 5.93
C GLU A 239 5.26 -9.28 6.72
N MET A 240 4.07 -9.56 7.26
CA MET A 240 3.77 -10.87 7.86
C MET A 240 3.99 -11.99 6.84
N GLN A 241 3.47 -11.83 5.63
CA GLN A 241 3.65 -12.84 4.59
C GLN A 241 5.14 -13.06 4.24
N GLN A 242 5.94 -11.98 4.22
CA GLN A 242 7.39 -12.06 4.01
C GLN A 242 8.12 -12.70 5.19
N LEU A 243 7.76 -12.32 6.43
CA LEU A 243 8.27 -12.91 7.66
C LEU A 243 8.06 -14.41 7.69
N GLN A 244 6.88 -14.85 7.28
CA GLN A 244 6.53 -16.25 7.27
C GLN A 244 7.29 -17.02 6.20
N GLN A 245 7.54 -16.44 5.03
CA GLN A 245 8.43 -17.05 4.03
C GLN A 245 9.85 -17.25 4.56
N VAL A 246 10.39 -16.26 5.29
CA VAL A 246 11.71 -16.39 5.93
C VAL A 246 11.71 -17.50 6.98
N MET A 247 10.60 -17.63 7.73
CA MET A 247 10.43 -18.65 8.78
C MET A 247 10.07 -20.04 8.23
N THR A 248 9.60 -20.13 6.98
CA THR A 248 9.39 -21.37 6.22
C THR A 248 10.24 -21.36 4.94
N PRO A 249 11.59 -21.40 5.05
CA PRO A 249 12.53 -21.17 3.94
C PRO A 249 12.59 -22.30 2.90
N ASP A 250 11.55 -23.13 2.82
CA ASP A 250 11.53 -24.39 2.08
C ASP A 250 11.34 -24.22 0.55
N GLY A 251 11.41 -22.99 0.05
CA GLY A 251 11.37 -22.64 -1.38
C GLY A 251 10.05 -22.95 -2.10
N SER A 252 9.04 -23.48 -1.39
CA SER A 252 7.72 -23.73 -1.94
C SER A 252 6.98 -22.41 -2.10
N VAL A 253 6.53 -22.09 -3.31
CA VAL A 253 5.63 -20.98 -3.62
C VAL A 253 4.32 -21.19 -2.85
N PRO A 254 3.92 -20.34 -1.88
CA PRO A 254 2.58 -20.35 -1.33
C PRO A 254 1.55 -20.48 -2.45
N GLN A 255 0.73 -21.53 -2.44
CA GLN A 255 -0.50 -21.53 -3.22
C GLN A 255 -1.59 -20.95 -2.33
N THR A 256 -1.83 -19.64 -2.41
CA THR A 256 -2.92 -19.06 -1.63
C THR A 256 -4.28 -19.33 -2.26
N SER A 257 -5.28 -19.61 -1.45
CA SER A 257 -6.66 -19.38 -1.87
C SER A 257 -6.95 -17.87 -1.88
N ARG A 258 -8.03 -17.47 -2.56
CA ARG A 258 -8.52 -16.09 -2.45
C ARG A 258 -8.75 -15.73 -0.97
N PRO A 259 -8.41 -14.49 -0.55
CA PRO A 259 -8.75 -14.02 0.79
C PRO A 259 -10.25 -14.15 1.00
N THR A 260 -10.64 -14.76 2.11
CA THR A 260 -12.04 -14.97 2.45
C THR A 260 -12.41 -14.11 3.64
N HIS A 261 -13.45 -13.28 3.48
CA HIS A 261 -14.01 -12.56 4.61
C HIS A 261 -14.82 -13.54 5.46
N ARG A 262 -14.43 -13.67 6.73
CA ARG A 262 -15.09 -14.51 7.70
C ARG A 262 -15.48 -13.68 8.91
N ARG A 263 -16.51 -14.13 9.61
CA ARG A 263 -16.89 -13.61 10.91
C ARG A 263 -16.68 -14.71 11.93
N ILE A 264 -15.87 -14.44 12.94
CA ILE A 264 -15.61 -15.36 14.06
C ILE A 264 -16.33 -14.86 15.30
N THR A 265 -16.69 -15.79 16.17
CA THR A 265 -17.32 -15.49 17.46
C THR A 265 -16.29 -15.69 18.56
N LEU A 266 -16.06 -14.63 19.36
CA LEU A 266 -15.14 -14.63 20.49
C LEU A 266 -15.95 -14.28 21.74
N GLY A 267 -16.41 -15.29 22.47
CA GLY A 267 -17.39 -15.12 23.54
C GLY A 267 -18.70 -14.52 23.01
N GLU A 268 -19.12 -13.37 23.56
CA GLU A 268 -20.32 -12.65 23.10
C GLU A 268 -20.06 -11.69 21.93
N ARG A 269 -18.78 -11.50 21.54
CA ARG A 269 -18.39 -10.57 20.49
C ARG A 269 -18.25 -11.28 19.15
N SER A 270 -18.60 -10.57 18.08
CA SER A 270 -18.40 -11.03 16.72
C SER A 270 -17.34 -10.18 16.03
N LEU A 271 -16.29 -10.83 15.51
CA LEU A 271 -15.16 -10.16 14.88
C LEU A 271 -15.07 -10.55 13.40
N GLY A 272 -15.03 -9.55 12.53
CA GLY A 272 -14.70 -9.76 11.12
C GLY A 272 -13.20 -9.99 10.95
N VAL A 273 -12.81 -11.07 10.27
CA VAL A 273 -11.42 -11.38 9.92
C VAL A 273 -11.29 -11.65 8.42
N ILE A 274 -10.13 -11.30 7.86
CA ILE A 274 -9.71 -11.71 6.53
C ILE A 274 -8.88 -12.98 6.72
N GLN A 275 -9.39 -14.11 6.23
CA GLN A 275 -8.68 -15.39 6.26
C GLN A 275 -7.91 -15.60 4.97
N ASN A 276 -6.61 -15.79 5.12
CA ASN A 276 -5.68 -16.22 4.09
C ASN A 276 -5.20 -17.63 4.41
N GLN A 277 -4.94 -18.43 3.39
CA GLN A 277 -4.37 -19.77 3.58
C GLN A 277 -3.42 -20.08 2.45
N TRP A 278 -2.32 -20.77 2.73
CA TRP A 278 -1.40 -21.27 1.71
C TRP A 278 -0.80 -22.60 2.10
N HIS A 279 -0.36 -23.39 1.13
CA HIS A 279 0.34 -24.63 1.40
C HIS A 279 1.86 -24.39 1.50
N GLY A 280 2.44 -24.79 2.63
CA GLY A 280 3.87 -25.05 2.77
C GLY A 280 4.21 -26.51 2.44
N ARG A 281 5.45 -26.94 2.65
CA ARG A 281 5.88 -28.33 2.34
C ARG A 281 5.25 -29.40 3.22
N ARG A 282 4.99 -29.10 4.49
CA ARG A 282 4.53 -30.06 5.52
C ARG A 282 3.05 -29.89 5.86
N GLY A 283 2.38 -28.87 5.33
CA GLY A 283 0.97 -28.63 5.60
C GLY A 283 0.48 -27.27 5.15
N LEU A 284 -0.78 -26.99 5.47
CA LEU A 284 -1.47 -25.72 5.26
C LEU A 284 -1.05 -24.71 6.34
N VAL A 285 -0.84 -23.46 5.96
CA VAL A 285 -0.73 -22.33 6.89
C VAL A 285 -1.99 -21.48 6.76
N LEU A 286 -2.56 -21.09 7.89
CA LEU A 286 -3.71 -20.20 7.96
C LEU A 286 -3.32 -18.90 8.63
N SER A 287 -3.79 -17.78 8.10
CA SER A 287 -3.58 -16.44 8.65
C SER A 287 -4.89 -15.67 8.73
N TRP A 288 -5.13 -15.02 9.85
CA TRP A 288 -6.24 -14.11 10.08
C TRP A 288 -5.71 -12.69 10.28
N THR A 289 -6.22 -11.77 9.47
CA THR A 289 -5.93 -10.34 9.58
C THR A 289 -7.20 -9.55 9.88
N TRP A 290 -7.14 -8.62 10.83
CA TRP A 290 -8.17 -7.61 11.03
C TRP A 290 -7.56 -6.29 11.50
N TYR A 291 -8.37 -5.25 11.53
CA TYR A 291 -7.93 -3.89 11.84
C TYR A 291 -8.68 -3.36 13.06
N ARG A 292 -7.94 -2.71 13.95
CA ARG A 292 -8.47 -1.97 15.08
C ARG A 292 -8.33 -0.48 14.83
N TYR A 293 -9.39 0.30 15.00
CA TYR A 293 -9.42 1.76 14.84
C TYR A 293 -10.62 2.32 15.60
N ALA A 294 -10.49 3.52 16.18
CA ALA A 294 -11.60 4.21 16.86
C ALA A 294 -12.38 3.36 17.90
N GLY A 295 -11.69 2.46 18.63
CA GLY A 295 -12.32 1.53 19.58
C GLY A 295 -13.10 0.36 18.96
N GLN A 296 -13.14 0.26 17.63
CA GLN A 296 -13.76 -0.83 16.88
C GLN A 296 -12.70 -1.78 16.32
N SER A 297 -13.10 -3.03 16.07
CA SER A 297 -12.28 -4.06 15.42
C SER A 297 -13.09 -4.71 14.30
N ASP A 298 -12.61 -4.62 13.05
CA ASP A 298 -13.30 -5.21 11.89
C ASP A 298 -12.30 -5.54 10.75
N ALA A 299 -12.74 -6.37 9.79
CA ALA A 299 -12.00 -6.73 8.58
C ALA A 299 -12.05 -5.66 7.47
N LYS A 300 -12.61 -4.48 7.74
CA LYS A 300 -12.80 -3.41 6.75
C LYS A 300 -11.58 -2.50 6.65
N ARG A 301 -10.63 -2.90 5.80
CA ARG A 301 -9.41 -2.11 5.51
C ARG A 301 -9.68 -0.66 5.07
N PRO A 302 -10.60 -0.34 4.13
CA PRO A 302 -10.79 1.04 3.68
C PRO A 302 -11.25 1.96 4.81
N LEU A 303 -12.08 1.44 5.71
CA LEU A 303 -12.58 2.19 6.87
C LEU A 303 -11.45 2.46 7.87
N ALA A 304 -10.58 1.47 8.12
CA ALA A 304 -9.39 1.64 8.96
C ALA A 304 -8.40 2.68 8.39
N GLN A 305 -8.20 2.70 7.07
CA GLN A 305 -7.35 3.70 6.41
C GLN A 305 -7.92 5.10 6.51
N LEU A 306 -9.23 5.26 6.28
CA LEU A 306 -9.91 6.54 6.40
C LEU A 306 -9.85 7.07 7.83
N TRP A 307 -10.04 6.19 8.82
CA TRP A 307 -9.90 6.56 10.23
C TRP A 307 -8.47 6.93 10.62
N GLY A 308 -7.46 6.21 10.12
CA GLY A 308 -6.06 6.58 10.35
C GLY A 308 -5.70 7.95 9.78
N PHE A 309 -6.26 8.30 8.62
CA PHE A 309 -6.11 9.64 8.04
C PHE A 309 -6.82 10.71 8.89
N TRP A 310 -8.06 10.42 9.32
CA TRP A 310 -8.86 11.34 10.13
C TRP A 310 -8.30 11.55 11.54
N SER A 311 -7.80 10.49 12.18
CA SER A 311 -7.15 10.56 13.49
C SER A 311 -5.89 11.42 13.43
N GLY A 312 -5.10 11.28 12.36
CA GLY A 312 -3.93 12.13 12.09
C GLY A 312 -4.31 13.60 11.93
N LEU A 313 -5.35 13.91 11.16
CA LEU A 313 -5.86 15.29 11.01
C LEU A 313 -6.38 15.89 12.32
N THR A 314 -7.02 15.08 13.16
CA THR A 314 -7.67 15.54 14.39
C THR A 314 -6.79 15.44 15.63
N GLN A 315 -5.53 14.97 15.49
CA GLN A 315 -4.61 14.66 16.58
C GLN A 315 -5.23 13.78 17.69
N ARG A 316 -6.22 12.97 17.33
CA ARG A 316 -6.83 12.01 18.27
C ARG A 316 -5.98 10.75 18.22
N GLY A 317 -5.27 10.43 19.31
CA GLY A 317 -4.33 9.29 19.44
C GLY A 317 -4.92 7.88 19.30
N GLN A 318 -6.01 7.70 18.56
CA GLN A 318 -6.61 6.39 18.28
C GLN A 318 -6.14 5.87 16.93
N ASP A 319 -4.85 5.53 16.87
CA ASP A 319 -4.22 5.05 15.65
C ASP A 319 -4.74 3.69 15.23
N ALA A 320 -4.95 3.53 13.92
CA ALA A 320 -5.32 2.27 13.34
C ALA A 320 -4.15 1.27 13.43
N MET A 321 -4.43 0.03 13.82
CA MET A 321 -3.47 -1.06 13.94
C MET A 321 -3.99 -2.27 13.19
N ALA A 322 -3.10 -3.00 12.52
CA ALA A 322 -3.43 -4.34 12.04
C ALA A 322 -2.98 -5.38 13.06
N ILE A 323 -3.84 -6.37 13.27
CA ILE A 323 -3.54 -7.55 14.08
C ILE A 323 -3.57 -8.73 13.12
N VAL A 324 -2.49 -9.50 13.13
CA VAL A 324 -2.35 -10.68 12.31
C VAL A 324 -2.01 -11.87 13.20
N LEU A 325 -2.80 -12.92 13.08
CA LEU A 325 -2.54 -14.21 13.69
C LEU A 325 -2.28 -15.23 12.61
N SER A 326 -1.31 -16.12 12.80
CA SER A 326 -1.15 -17.22 11.87
C SER A 326 -0.63 -18.47 12.54
N THR A 327 -1.05 -19.62 12.01
CA THR A 327 -0.60 -20.92 12.47
C THR A 327 0.81 -21.22 11.98
N ASP A 328 1.42 -22.24 12.56
CA ASP A 328 2.40 -23.03 11.83
C ASP A 328 1.72 -23.89 10.74
N GLN A 329 2.46 -24.87 10.22
CA GLN A 329 1.94 -25.77 9.18
C GLN A 329 1.03 -26.83 9.82
N VAL A 330 -0.26 -26.78 9.51
CA VAL A 330 -1.31 -27.67 9.99
C VAL A 330 -1.79 -28.62 8.88
N GLU A 331 -2.40 -29.75 9.27
CA GLU A 331 -2.85 -30.77 8.32
C GLU A 331 -4.02 -30.29 7.44
N ASN A 332 -4.93 -29.50 8.00
CA ASN A 332 -6.13 -29.03 7.31
C ASN A 332 -6.64 -27.69 7.85
N GLN A 333 -7.59 -27.11 7.12
CA GLN A 333 -8.17 -25.80 7.45
C GLN A 333 -8.86 -25.79 8.82
N ALA A 334 -9.60 -26.85 9.17
CA ALA A 334 -10.32 -26.91 10.45
C ALA A 334 -9.36 -26.91 11.65
N ALA A 335 -8.24 -27.62 11.56
CA ALA A 335 -7.21 -27.65 12.59
C ALA A 335 -6.59 -26.27 12.82
N GLY A 336 -6.27 -25.54 11.74
CA GLY A 336 -5.72 -24.20 11.86
C GLY A 336 -6.74 -23.19 12.37
N GLU A 337 -8.00 -23.26 11.92
CA GLU A 337 -9.08 -22.41 12.45
C GLU A 337 -9.28 -22.64 13.95
N GLN A 338 -9.24 -23.90 14.40
CA GLN A 338 -9.36 -24.22 15.82
C GLN A 338 -8.17 -23.70 16.63
N ALA A 339 -6.94 -23.79 16.09
CA ALA A 339 -5.75 -23.25 16.72
C ALA A 339 -5.86 -21.73 16.89
N LEU A 340 -6.19 -21.01 15.81
CA LEU A 340 -6.35 -19.56 15.82
C LEU A 340 -7.49 -19.11 16.73
N LEU A 341 -8.64 -19.79 16.71
CA LEU A 341 -9.77 -19.47 17.59
C LEU A 341 -9.40 -19.67 19.06
N SER A 342 -8.80 -20.81 19.41
CA SER A 342 -8.40 -21.09 20.79
C SER A 342 -7.33 -20.13 21.32
N PHE A 343 -6.43 -19.66 20.45
CA PHE A 343 -5.49 -18.60 20.76
C PHE A 343 -6.21 -17.29 20.98
N ALA A 344 -7.07 -16.91 20.04
CA ALA A 344 -7.81 -15.65 20.06
C ALA A 344 -8.64 -15.50 21.34
N GLU A 345 -9.40 -16.54 21.72
CA GLU A 345 -10.21 -16.55 22.95
C GLU A 345 -9.37 -16.40 24.22
N SER A 346 -8.19 -17.02 24.27
CA SER A 346 -7.36 -17.05 25.48
C SER A 346 -6.49 -15.79 25.63
N MET A 347 -5.92 -15.32 24.52
CA MET A 347 -4.84 -14.32 24.52
C MET A 347 -5.32 -12.92 24.14
N LEU A 348 -6.28 -12.77 23.22
CA LEU A 348 -6.69 -11.44 22.75
C LEU A 348 -7.24 -10.55 23.87
N PRO A 349 -8.04 -11.03 24.84
CA PRO A 349 -8.51 -10.17 25.92
C PRO A 349 -7.37 -9.52 26.71
N LYS A 350 -6.28 -10.25 26.96
CA LYS A 350 -5.10 -9.72 27.66
C LYS A 350 -4.31 -8.74 26.79
N ILE A 351 -4.13 -9.08 25.51
CA ILE A 351 -3.44 -8.20 24.55
C ILE A 351 -4.24 -6.90 24.36
N GLU A 352 -5.57 -6.97 24.27
CA GLU A 352 -6.45 -5.82 24.11
C GLU A 352 -6.36 -4.84 25.28
N VAL A 353 -6.27 -5.34 26.51
CA VAL A 353 -6.07 -4.51 27.72
C VAL A 353 -4.76 -3.73 27.63
N VAL A 354 -3.66 -4.41 27.29
CA VAL A 354 -2.35 -3.75 27.11
C VAL A 354 -2.41 -2.68 26.02
N LEU A 355 -3.05 -3.01 24.90
CA LEU A 355 -3.21 -2.08 23.79
C LEU A 355 -4.14 -0.89 24.11
N GLN A 356 -5.14 -1.06 24.98
CA GLN A 356 -5.99 0.03 25.45
C GLN A 356 -5.26 0.97 26.41
N GLN A 357 -4.47 0.42 27.33
CA GLN A 357 -3.68 1.22 28.27
C GLN A 357 -2.68 2.12 27.54
N SER A 358 -1.99 1.58 26.52
CA SER A 358 -1.06 2.36 25.68
C SER A 358 -1.70 3.40 24.75
N ALA A 359 -3.03 3.46 24.67
CA ALA A 359 -3.75 4.46 23.87
C ALA A 359 -4.26 5.63 24.74
N LEU A 360 -4.11 5.53 26.07
CA LEU A 360 -4.50 6.55 27.05
C LEU A 360 -3.28 7.34 27.58
N ASP A 361 -2.08 6.77 27.45
CA ASP A 361 -0.78 7.42 27.68
C ASP A 361 -0.30 8.09 26.38
#